data_AF-A0A3F2RH71-F1
#
_entry.id   AF-A0A3F2RH71-F1
#
_cell.length_a   1.000
_cell.length_b   1.000
_cell.length_c   1.000
_cell.angle_alpha   90.00
_cell.angle_beta   90.00
_cell.angle_gamma   90.00
#
_symmetry.space_group_name_H-M   'P 1'
#
loop_
_entity.id
_entity.type
_entity.pdbx_description
1 polymer ?
#
loop_
_entity_poly.entity_id
_entity_poly.type
_entity_poly.pdbx_seq_one_letter_code
_entity_poly.pdbx_strand_id
1 'polypeptide(L)'
;MAIAAVRDVVASDKRFKDEYIFMGHSMGGILARAVIEQMDDHKVHTFVSLAGALSGISYGPQDADRIPLQFLAQGSAATAIPPAVFNFSNYSTNEYRGKMQYDWARKLTDPELQATYSFANVVRFPVRNAWSDTNEFMPVFNNMNKYGVSAPWQMGQFGHYSDVETREEIETKFEDLSIVEMHDTVEYKEDTFGLRTLDERTCEFNLVYNTYVYKVIS
;
A
#
# COMPACT_ATOMS: atom_id res chain seq x y z
N MET A 1 8.93 -14.56 -8.16
CA MET A 1 9.71 -15.31 -7.15
C MET A 1 8.89 -15.62 -5.90
N ALA A 2 8.40 -14.64 -5.13
CA ALA A 2 7.66 -14.92 -3.88
C ALA A 2 6.36 -15.73 -4.07
N ILE A 3 5.51 -15.35 -5.04
CA ILE A 3 4.24 -16.06 -5.32
C ILE A 3 4.48 -17.52 -5.73
N ALA A 4 5.50 -17.78 -6.55
CA ALA A 4 5.90 -19.14 -6.93
C ALA A 4 6.28 -19.98 -5.70
N ALA A 5 7.08 -19.43 -4.77
CA ALA A 5 7.42 -20.14 -3.53
C ALA A 5 6.19 -20.42 -2.64
N VAL A 6 5.19 -19.53 -2.63
CA VAL A 6 3.91 -19.80 -1.93
C VAL A 6 3.13 -20.90 -2.64
N ARG A 7 3.04 -20.88 -3.99
CA ARG A 7 2.40 -21.94 -4.78
C ARG A 7 3.05 -23.30 -4.54
N ASP A 8 4.39 -23.36 -4.52
CA ASP A 8 5.14 -24.59 -4.24
C ASP A 8 4.85 -25.15 -2.84
N VAL A 9 4.78 -24.30 -1.81
CA VAL A 9 4.43 -24.70 -0.44
C VAL A 9 2.98 -25.18 -0.34
N VAL A 10 2.03 -24.46 -0.94
CA VAL A 10 0.60 -24.81 -0.95
C VAL A 10 0.37 -26.13 -1.70
N ALA A 11 1.08 -26.37 -2.81
CA ALA A 11 0.95 -27.60 -3.59
C ALA A 11 1.63 -28.82 -2.94
N SER A 12 2.70 -28.63 -2.16
CA SER A 12 3.49 -29.73 -1.59
C SER A 12 3.05 -30.15 -0.17
N ASP A 13 2.44 -29.25 0.61
CA ASP A 13 2.01 -29.56 1.97
C ASP A 13 0.51 -29.85 2.05
N LYS A 14 0.18 -31.09 2.44
CA LYS A 14 -1.20 -31.59 2.60
C LYS A 14 -2.09 -30.74 3.52
N ARG A 15 -1.53 -29.86 4.36
CA ARG A 15 -2.27 -28.91 5.20
C ARG A 15 -3.04 -27.85 4.40
N PHE A 16 -2.64 -27.59 3.15
CA PHE A 16 -3.30 -26.62 2.26
C PHE A 16 -4.10 -27.29 1.12
N LYS A 17 -4.35 -28.60 1.22
CA LYS A 17 -5.13 -29.36 0.24
C LYS A 17 -6.60 -28.91 0.19
N ASP A 18 -7.15 -28.65 1.38
CA ASP A 18 -8.52 -28.18 1.58
C ASP A 18 -8.48 -26.66 1.85
N GLU A 19 -9.59 -26.05 2.27
CA GLU A 19 -9.66 -24.61 2.57
C GLU A 19 -8.70 -24.17 3.70
N TYR A 20 -8.05 -23.01 3.53
CA TYR A 20 -7.15 -22.44 4.53
C TYR A 20 -7.32 -20.93 4.75
N ILE A 21 -6.81 -20.46 5.88
CA ILE A 21 -6.73 -19.03 6.22
C ILE A 21 -5.34 -18.51 5.82
N PHE A 22 -5.29 -17.45 5.00
CA PHE A 22 -4.05 -16.73 4.72
C PHE A 22 -4.00 -15.50 5.63
N MET A 23 -3.07 -15.48 6.60
CA MET A 23 -2.82 -14.31 7.44
C MET A 23 -1.57 -13.57 6.98
N GLY A 24 -1.69 -12.27 6.71
CA GLY A 24 -0.60 -11.40 6.28
C GLY A 24 -0.44 -10.19 7.22
N HIS A 25 0.71 -10.08 7.88
CA HIS A 25 1.04 -8.94 8.75
C HIS A 25 1.95 -7.93 8.04
N SER A 26 1.66 -6.63 8.16
CA SER A 26 2.42 -5.56 7.49
C SER A 26 2.56 -5.83 5.97
N MET A 27 3.76 -5.81 5.39
CA MET A 27 3.99 -6.20 3.99
C MET A 27 3.60 -7.66 3.67
N GLY A 28 3.40 -8.51 4.68
CA GLY A 28 2.77 -9.83 4.49
C GLY A 28 1.33 -9.74 4.00
N GLY A 29 0.59 -8.67 4.32
CA GLY A 29 -0.72 -8.37 3.75
C GLY A 29 -0.64 -8.12 2.24
N ILE A 30 0.46 -7.52 1.77
CA ILE A 30 0.74 -7.37 0.33
C ILE A 30 0.84 -8.72 -0.32
N LEU A 31 1.75 -9.55 0.18
CA LEU A 31 2.04 -10.86 -0.41
C LEU A 31 0.82 -11.78 -0.40
N ALA A 32 0.01 -11.73 0.68
CA ALA A 32 -1.20 -12.52 0.80
C ALA A 32 -2.24 -12.15 -0.28
N ARG A 33 -2.55 -10.86 -0.46
CA ARG A 33 -3.44 -10.41 -1.55
C ARG A 33 -2.80 -10.67 -2.93
N ALA A 34 -1.48 -10.54 -3.09
CA ALA A 34 -0.78 -10.85 -4.35
C ALA A 34 -1.04 -12.29 -4.80
N VAL A 35 -0.96 -13.21 -3.85
CA VAL A 35 -1.22 -14.63 -4.06
C VAL A 35 -2.69 -14.87 -4.41
N ILE A 36 -3.63 -14.24 -3.68
CA ILE A 36 -5.07 -14.39 -3.95
C ILE A 36 -5.42 -13.94 -5.37
N GLU A 37 -4.91 -12.79 -5.80
CA GLU A 37 -5.21 -12.20 -7.12
C GLU A 37 -4.52 -12.93 -8.29
N GLN A 38 -3.40 -13.64 -8.06
CA GLN A 38 -2.61 -14.31 -9.11
C GLN A 38 -2.66 -15.84 -9.11
N MET A 39 -3.17 -16.47 -8.05
CA MET A 39 -3.28 -17.93 -7.93
C MET A 39 -4.74 -18.38 -7.98
N ASP A 40 -5.27 -18.45 -9.20
CA ASP A 40 -6.58 -19.04 -9.55
C ASP A 40 -6.84 -20.43 -8.95
N ASP A 41 -5.77 -21.20 -8.72
CA ASP A 41 -5.80 -22.53 -8.11
C ASP A 41 -5.85 -22.55 -6.57
N HIS A 42 -5.76 -21.40 -5.89
CA HIS A 42 -5.65 -21.33 -4.43
C HIS A 42 -6.84 -21.95 -3.68
N LYS A 43 -6.66 -22.23 -2.39
CA LYS A 43 -7.73 -22.66 -1.46
C LYS A 43 -7.89 -21.72 -0.26
N VAL A 44 -7.56 -20.44 -0.44
CA VAL A 44 -7.85 -19.42 0.57
C VAL A 44 -9.37 -19.27 0.72
N HIS A 45 -9.90 -19.60 1.90
CA HIS A 45 -11.29 -19.28 2.29
C HIS A 45 -11.36 -17.95 3.05
N THR A 46 -10.31 -17.59 3.78
CA THR A 46 -10.27 -16.36 4.58
C THR A 46 -8.90 -15.70 4.47
N PHE A 47 -8.89 -14.41 4.12
CA PHE A 47 -7.71 -13.56 4.17
C PHE A 47 -7.79 -12.67 5.42
N VAL A 48 -6.75 -12.73 6.26
CA VAL A 48 -6.62 -11.86 7.44
C VAL A 48 -5.46 -10.89 7.23
N SER A 49 -5.77 -9.60 7.15
CA SER A 49 -4.80 -8.51 7.00
C SER A 49 -4.55 -7.86 8.37
N LEU A 50 -3.33 -7.97 8.91
CA LEU A 50 -2.94 -7.45 10.22
C LEU A 50 -2.01 -6.24 10.06
N ALA A 51 -2.53 -5.03 10.26
CA ALA A 51 -1.86 -3.78 9.88
C ALA A 51 -1.26 -3.89 8.45
N GLY A 52 -1.98 -4.60 7.58
CA GLY A 52 -1.45 -5.02 6.30
C GLY A 52 -1.18 -3.80 5.44
N ALA A 53 0.07 -3.65 5.01
CA ALA A 53 0.50 -2.55 4.18
C ALA A 53 0.00 -2.76 2.75
N LEU A 54 -1.30 -2.64 2.56
CA LEU A 54 -2.03 -2.53 1.30
C LEU A 54 -1.63 -1.31 0.33
N SER A 55 -2.27 -0.11 0.17
CA SER A 55 -2.10 1.01 -0.88
C SER A 55 -0.73 1.46 -1.35
N GLY A 56 0.33 1.09 -0.66
CA GLY A 56 1.51 1.90 -0.54
C GLY A 56 1.41 2.86 0.65
N ILE A 57 2.55 3.07 1.29
CA ILE A 57 2.76 3.78 2.54
C ILE A 57 2.81 5.29 2.28
N SER A 58 2.16 6.07 3.14
CA SER A 58 2.09 7.54 3.05
C SER A 58 2.10 8.13 4.45
N TYR A 59 2.64 9.35 4.59
CA TYR A 59 2.57 10.15 5.82
C TYR A 59 2.18 11.57 5.44
N GLY A 60 1.12 12.07 6.05
CA GLY A 60 0.58 13.40 5.83
C GLY A 60 0.72 14.27 7.09
N PRO A 61 -0.07 15.34 7.20
CA PRO A 61 0.09 16.35 8.23
C PRO A 61 -0.50 15.94 9.59
N GLN A 62 -1.21 14.82 9.71
CA GLN A 62 -1.88 14.48 10.96
C GLN A 62 -0.89 14.23 12.12
N ASP A 63 -1.32 14.58 13.34
CA ASP A 63 -0.50 14.37 14.54
C ASP A 63 -0.20 12.89 14.80
N ALA A 64 -1.11 12.00 14.36
CA ALA A 64 -0.92 10.55 14.38
C ALA A 64 0.27 10.09 13.52
N ASP A 65 0.62 10.80 12.45
CA ASP A 65 1.70 10.42 11.53
C ASP A 65 3.09 10.85 12.02
N ARG A 66 3.18 11.79 12.97
CA ARG A 66 4.47 12.31 13.47
C ARG A 66 5.41 11.22 13.97
N ILE A 67 4.87 10.29 14.77
CA ILE A 67 5.64 9.20 15.37
C ILE A 67 5.96 8.09 14.36
N PRO A 68 4.98 7.55 13.57
CA PRO A 68 5.25 6.63 12.47
C PRO A 68 6.27 7.14 11.45
N LEU A 69 6.20 8.44 11.07
CA LEU A 69 7.14 9.04 10.12
C LEU A 69 8.57 9.07 10.67
N GLN A 70 8.74 9.42 11.95
CA GLN A 70 10.04 9.35 12.61
C GLN A 70 10.58 7.91 12.67
N PHE A 71 9.75 6.93 13.05
CA PHE A 71 10.15 5.52 13.07
C PHE A 71 10.48 4.96 11.68
N LEU A 72 9.81 5.41 10.62
CA LEU A 72 10.16 5.01 9.26
C LEU A 72 11.50 5.64 8.84
N ALA A 73 11.59 6.97 8.94
CA ALA A 73 12.74 7.76 8.51
C ALA A 73 14.04 7.45 9.28
N GLN A 74 13.93 7.03 10.54
CA GLN A 74 15.08 6.68 11.39
C GLN A 74 15.21 5.16 11.60
N GLY A 75 14.37 4.36 10.96
CA GLY A 75 14.29 2.90 11.13
C GLY A 75 14.17 2.16 9.81
N SER A 76 12.99 1.66 9.47
CA SER A 76 12.83 0.70 8.37
C SER A 76 13.14 1.26 6.97
N ALA A 77 12.80 2.52 6.67
CA ALA A 77 13.20 3.11 5.39
C ALA A 77 14.70 3.44 5.32
N ALA A 78 15.29 3.94 6.41
CA ALA A 78 16.74 4.15 6.51
C ALA A 78 17.55 2.84 6.47
N THR A 79 16.92 1.71 6.80
CA THR A 79 17.51 0.37 6.68
C THR A 79 17.34 -0.19 5.26
N ALA A 80 16.21 0.07 4.60
CA ALA A 80 15.92 -0.42 3.26
C ALA A 80 16.56 0.42 2.13
N ILE A 81 16.77 1.72 2.37
CA ILE A 81 17.33 2.68 1.42
C ILE A 81 18.65 3.21 1.98
N PRO A 82 19.80 2.94 1.34
CA PRO A 82 21.09 3.42 1.81
C PRO A 82 21.16 4.96 1.86
N PRO A 83 21.86 5.57 2.84
CA PRO A 83 22.02 7.03 2.91
C PRO A 83 22.64 7.68 1.66
N ALA A 84 23.41 6.92 0.87
CA ALA A 84 23.95 7.37 -0.41
C ALA A 84 22.88 7.54 -1.52
N VAL A 85 21.73 6.86 -1.39
CA VAL A 85 20.57 6.97 -2.29
C VAL A 85 19.63 8.06 -1.80
N PHE A 86 19.29 8.03 -0.50
CA PHE A 86 18.51 9.06 0.19
C PHE A 86 18.82 9.06 1.68
N ASN A 87 19.31 10.17 2.22
CA ASN A 87 19.62 10.30 3.64
C ASN A 87 18.50 11.04 4.39
N PHE A 88 17.60 10.28 5.03
CA PHE A 88 16.53 10.81 5.85
C PHE A 88 17.03 11.71 7.00
N SER A 89 18.24 11.47 7.53
CA SER A 89 18.84 12.28 8.60
C SER A 89 19.23 13.70 8.19
N ASN A 90 19.13 14.06 6.90
CA ASN A 90 19.39 15.43 6.43
C ASN A 90 18.24 16.42 6.73
N TYR A 91 17.07 15.94 7.17
CA TYR A 91 15.86 16.74 7.34
C TYR A 91 15.54 16.98 8.82
N SER A 92 15.19 18.21 9.18
CA SER A 92 14.66 18.56 10.51
C SER A 92 13.21 18.10 10.69
N THR A 93 12.73 18.06 11.94
CA THR A 93 11.33 17.72 12.31
C THR A 93 10.28 18.48 11.50
N ASN A 94 10.56 19.72 11.11
CA ASN A 94 9.65 20.53 10.29
C ASN A 94 9.74 20.15 8.80
N GLU A 95 10.94 19.92 8.28
CA GLU A 95 11.14 19.54 6.86
C GLU A 95 10.59 18.16 6.51
N TYR A 96 10.38 17.28 7.51
CA TYR A 96 9.61 16.05 7.35
C TYR A 96 8.16 16.29 6.86
N ARG A 97 7.63 17.50 7.04
CA ARG A 97 6.26 17.91 6.68
C ARG A 97 6.26 18.76 5.42
N GLY A 98 6.42 18.11 4.27
CA GLY A 98 6.48 18.74 2.96
C GLY A 98 7.81 18.50 2.26
N LYS A 99 8.89 19.21 2.64
CA LYS A 99 10.17 19.18 1.92
C LYS A 99 10.74 17.76 1.71
N MET A 100 10.83 16.96 2.77
CA MET A 100 11.33 15.57 2.69
C MET A 100 10.42 14.73 1.79
N GLN A 101 9.10 14.88 1.92
CA GLN A 101 8.10 14.14 1.14
C GLN A 101 8.19 14.48 -0.35
N TYR A 102 8.43 15.74 -0.69
CA TYR A 102 8.68 16.22 -2.05
C TYR A 102 9.98 15.66 -2.63
N ASP A 103 11.10 15.81 -1.91
CA ASP A 103 12.40 15.28 -2.33
C ASP A 103 12.37 13.75 -2.49
N TRP A 104 11.63 13.04 -1.62
CA TRP A 104 11.42 11.60 -1.69
C TRP A 104 10.51 11.20 -2.85
N ALA A 105 9.37 11.87 -3.07
CA ALA A 105 8.50 11.64 -4.22
C ALA A 105 9.23 11.80 -5.57
N ARG A 106 10.20 12.72 -5.66
CA ARG A 106 11.08 12.86 -6.84
C ARG A 106 11.98 11.63 -7.04
N LYS A 107 12.49 11.03 -5.96
CA LYS A 107 13.31 9.81 -6.02
C LYS A 107 12.49 8.56 -6.33
N LEU A 108 11.26 8.48 -5.84
CA LEU A 108 10.36 7.35 -6.09
C LEU A 108 9.93 7.21 -7.56
N THR A 109 10.08 8.25 -8.39
CA THR A 109 9.84 8.18 -9.85
C THR A 109 11.03 7.66 -10.67
N ASP A 110 12.12 7.24 -10.03
CA ASP A 110 13.34 6.73 -10.69
C ASP A 110 13.26 5.19 -10.91
N PRO A 111 13.24 4.69 -12.16
CA PRO A 111 13.15 3.25 -12.44
C PRO A 111 14.32 2.42 -11.89
N GLU A 112 15.54 2.97 -11.83
CA GLU A 112 16.69 2.24 -11.28
C GLU A 112 16.53 2.02 -9.77
N LEU A 113 16.01 3.04 -9.08
CA LEU A 113 15.70 2.99 -7.65
C LEU A 113 14.57 1.98 -7.36
N GLN A 114 13.52 1.94 -8.19
CA GLN A 114 12.44 0.97 -8.08
C GLN A 114 12.87 -0.48 -8.36
N ALA A 115 13.71 -0.69 -9.37
CA ALA A 115 14.26 -2.01 -9.71
C ALA A 115 15.22 -2.53 -8.62
N THR A 116 15.94 -1.62 -7.94
CA THR A 116 16.94 -1.97 -6.92
C THR A 116 16.33 -2.13 -5.52
N TYR A 117 15.37 -1.27 -5.14
CA TYR A 117 14.85 -1.18 -3.77
C TYR A 117 13.34 -1.37 -3.73
N SER A 118 12.90 -2.59 -3.42
CA SER A 118 11.47 -2.94 -3.32
C SER A 118 10.67 -2.11 -2.32
N PHE A 119 11.33 -1.48 -1.33
CA PHE A 119 10.67 -0.54 -0.42
C PHE A 119 10.13 0.71 -1.15
N ALA A 120 10.82 1.21 -2.18
CA ALA A 120 10.35 2.34 -2.97
C ALA A 120 9.01 2.04 -3.64
N ASN A 121 8.86 0.80 -4.11
CA ASN A 121 7.67 0.35 -4.81
C ASN A 121 6.44 0.34 -3.90
N VAL A 122 6.60 0.19 -2.57
CA VAL A 122 5.48 0.24 -1.61
C VAL A 122 5.22 1.62 -1.02
N VAL A 123 5.72 2.73 -1.60
CA VAL A 123 5.39 4.09 -1.13
C VAL A 123 4.36 4.74 -2.07
N ARG A 124 3.34 5.42 -1.51
CA ARG A 124 2.34 6.21 -2.22
C ARG A 124 2.50 7.68 -1.86
N PHE A 125 2.82 8.51 -2.85
CA PHE A 125 2.92 9.96 -2.72
C PHE A 125 1.71 10.63 -3.39
N PRO A 126 1.25 11.82 -2.91
CA PRO A 126 -0.05 12.38 -3.27
C PRO A 126 -0.04 13.11 -4.63
N VAL A 127 0.55 12.52 -5.67
CA VAL A 127 0.50 13.04 -7.04
C VAL A 127 0.10 11.89 -7.95
N ARG A 128 -1.20 11.55 -7.90
CA ARG A 128 -1.85 10.40 -8.56
C ARG A 128 -1.21 9.96 -9.87
N ASN A 129 -1.17 10.84 -10.87
CA ASN A 129 -0.70 10.51 -12.21
C ASN A 129 0.80 10.21 -12.25
N ALA A 130 1.61 10.97 -11.52
CA ALA A 130 3.05 10.75 -11.47
C ALA A 130 3.39 9.45 -10.71
N TRP A 131 2.60 9.10 -9.69
CA TRP A 131 2.73 7.82 -8.99
C TRP A 131 2.25 6.64 -9.85
N SER A 132 1.10 6.76 -10.51
CA SER A 132 0.51 5.71 -11.36
C SER A 132 1.35 5.39 -12.59
N ASP A 133 1.91 6.41 -13.23
CA ASP A 133 2.67 6.27 -14.47
C ASP A 133 4.10 5.75 -14.25
N THR A 134 4.59 5.75 -13.00
CA THR A 134 5.98 5.38 -12.69
C THR A 134 6.14 4.21 -11.73
N ASN A 135 5.20 3.93 -10.84
CA ASN A 135 5.30 2.80 -9.92
C ASN A 135 4.89 1.49 -10.63
N GLU A 136 5.83 0.56 -10.81
CA GLU A 136 5.56 -0.68 -11.56
C GLU A 136 4.79 -1.75 -10.76
N PHE A 137 4.70 -1.61 -9.44
CA PHE A 137 4.14 -2.64 -8.56
C PHE A 137 2.73 -2.30 -8.10
N MET A 138 2.59 -1.16 -7.42
CA MET A 138 1.38 -0.81 -6.69
C MET A 138 0.19 -0.53 -7.62
N PRO A 139 0.32 0.28 -8.69
CA PRO A 139 -0.70 0.44 -9.72
C PRO A 139 -1.21 -0.89 -10.30
N VAL A 140 -0.30 -1.82 -10.63
CA VAL A 140 -0.66 -3.12 -11.25
C VAL A 140 -1.41 -4.00 -10.26
N PHE A 141 -0.93 -4.09 -9.02
CA PHE A 141 -1.60 -4.76 -7.91
C PHE A 141 -3.04 -4.25 -7.67
N ASN A 142 -3.27 -3.01 -8.08
CA ASN A 142 -4.46 -2.23 -7.80
C ASN A 142 -5.45 -2.14 -8.94
N ASN A 143 -5.19 -2.82 -10.05
CA ASN A 143 -5.98 -2.68 -11.27
C ASN A 143 -6.07 -1.21 -11.74
N MET A 144 -4.99 -0.43 -11.56
CA MET A 144 -4.88 0.93 -12.07
C MET A 144 -4.44 0.94 -13.53
N ASN A 145 -5.15 1.67 -14.38
CA ASN A 145 -4.73 1.84 -15.78
C ASN A 145 -4.91 3.27 -16.32
N LYS A 146 -4.19 3.56 -17.41
CA LYS A 146 -3.90 4.91 -17.92
C LYS A 146 -5.08 5.66 -18.55
N TYR A 147 -6.20 5.00 -18.83
CA TYR A 147 -7.35 5.61 -19.54
C TYR A 147 -8.67 5.58 -18.78
N GLY A 148 -8.65 5.08 -17.54
CA GLY A 148 -9.80 5.09 -16.67
C GLY A 148 -9.56 4.19 -15.48
N VAL A 149 -9.87 4.73 -14.29
CA VAL A 149 -9.97 3.99 -13.03
C VAL A 149 -8.62 3.52 -12.47
N SER A 150 -8.42 3.81 -11.18
CA SER A 150 -7.12 3.70 -10.52
C SER A 150 -7.27 3.74 -9.00
N ALA A 151 -6.81 2.67 -8.34
CA ALA A 151 -7.10 2.27 -6.96
C ALA A 151 -5.85 1.93 -6.07
N PRO A 152 -5.95 1.24 -4.92
CA PRO A 152 -6.48 1.73 -3.63
C PRO A 152 -5.53 1.34 -2.47
N TRP A 153 -6.06 0.77 -1.36
CA TRP A 153 -5.68 -0.33 -0.39
C TRP A 153 -5.29 -0.16 1.14
N GLN A 154 -4.58 0.85 1.65
CA GLN A 154 -3.91 1.00 2.98
C GLN A 154 -4.71 1.88 3.97
N MET A 155 -4.19 2.30 5.13
CA MET A 155 -3.08 1.64 5.86
C MET A 155 -3.49 0.23 6.37
N GLY A 156 -4.79 -0.08 6.25
CA GLY A 156 -5.35 -1.42 6.08
C GLY A 156 -6.81 -1.42 5.58
N GLN A 157 -7.34 -0.27 5.13
CA GLN A 157 -8.77 0.00 4.90
C GLN A 157 -9.10 0.57 3.52
N PHE A 158 -8.17 0.55 2.57
CA PHE A 158 -8.34 1.21 1.27
C PHE A 158 -8.41 2.74 1.28
N GLY A 159 -8.17 3.42 2.41
CA GLY A 159 -8.02 4.87 2.48
C GLY A 159 -6.63 5.38 2.03
N HIS A 160 -6.56 6.67 1.69
CA HIS A 160 -5.30 7.37 1.36
C HIS A 160 -5.40 8.88 1.61
N TYR A 161 -4.28 9.60 1.62
CA TYR A 161 -4.28 11.07 1.62
C TYR A 161 -4.76 11.64 0.28
N SER A 162 -5.44 12.79 0.31
CA SER A 162 -5.87 13.53 -0.88
C SER A 162 -4.70 13.82 -1.84
N ASP A 163 -5.01 13.94 -3.13
CA ASP A 163 -4.01 14.22 -4.17
C ASP A 163 -3.80 15.73 -4.37
N VAL A 164 -2.58 16.13 -4.72
CA VAL A 164 -2.22 17.44 -5.27
C VAL A 164 -1.83 17.31 -6.75
N GLU A 165 -1.88 18.41 -7.51
CA GLU A 165 -1.75 18.34 -8.97
C GLU A 165 -0.30 18.11 -9.44
N THR A 166 0.67 18.60 -8.68
CA THR A 166 2.10 18.57 -9.05
C THR A 166 2.98 18.17 -7.86
N ARG A 167 4.23 17.79 -8.12
CA ARG A 167 5.16 17.41 -7.04
C ARG A 167 5.56 18.62 -6.20
N GLU A 168 5.66 19.78 -6.83
CA GLU A 168 5.97 21.08 -6.23
C GLU A 168 4.89 21.49 -5.20
N GLU A 169 3.64 21.04 -5.39
CA GLU A 169 2.57 21.23 -4.42
C GLU A 169 2.70 20.34 -3.17
N ILE A 170 3.48 19.26 -3.19
CA ILE A 170 3.72 18.42 -1.99
C ILE A 170 4.37 19.25 -0.88
N GLU A 171 5.33 20.12 -1.22
CA GLU A 171 6.02 20.95 -0.22
C GLU A 171 5.16 22.13 0.27
N THR A 172 4.32 22.70 -0.61
CA THR A 172 3.56 23.92 -0.31
C THR A 172 2.14 23.70 0.22
N LYS A 173 1.51 22.56 -0.11
CA LYS A 173 0.16 22.17 0.33
C LYS A 173 0.16 20.96 1.28
N PHE A 174 1.32 20.58 1.85
CA PHE A 174 1.42 19.40 2.73
C PHE A 174 0.40 19.42 3.88
N GLU A 175 0.20 20.58 4.48
CA GLU A 175 -0.70 20.81 5.61
C GLU A 175 -2.19 20.76 5.23
N ASP A 176 -2.52 20.87 3.94
CA ASP A 176 -3.89 20.79 3.40
C ASP A 176 -4.32 19.33 3.09
N LEU A 177 -3.40 18.36 3.17
CA LEU A 177 -3.69 16.96 2.87
C LEU A 177 -4.61 16.33 3.93
N SER A 178 -5.73 15.77 3.48
CA SER A 178 -6.74 15.11 4.33
C SER A 178 -6.84 13.62 4.00
N ILE A 179 -7.30 12.80 4.95
CA ILE A 179 -7.61 11.39 4.68
C ILE A 179 -8.91 11.32 3.87
N VAL A 180 -8.88 10.54 2.80
CA VAL A 180 -10.04 10.06 2.06
C VAL A 180 -10.40 8.68 2.61
N GLU A 181 -11.58 8.58 3.22
CA GLU A 181 -12.12 7.34 3.78
C GLU A 181 -12.47 6.32 2.69
N MET A 182 -12.51 5.03 3.04
CA MET A 182 -12.75 3.91 2.10
C MET A 182 -13.94 4.18 1.18
N HIS A 183 -15.10 4.45 1.76
CA HIS A 183 -16.37 4.68 1.06
C HIS A 183 -16.33 5.90 0.13
N ASP A 184 -15.43 6.85 0.38
CA ASP A 184 -15.29 8.08 -0.39
C ASP A 184 -14.28 8.00 -1.53
N THR A 185 -13.42 6.98 -1.54
CA THR A 185 -12.54 6.70 -2.68
C THR A 185 -13.33 6.47 -3.96
N VAL A 186 -12.71 6.80 -5.10
CA VAL A 186 -13.16 6.40 -6.46
C VAL A 186 -13.37 4.88 -6.55
N GLU A 187 -12.70 4.15 -5.67
CA GLU A 187 -12.22 2.79 -5.86
C GLU A 187 -13.23 1.80 -5.24
N TYR A 188 -13.84 2.22 -4.13
CA TYR A 188 -15.12 1.74 -3.61
C TYR A 188 -16.30 2.17 -4.50
N LYS A 189 -16.34 3.45 -4.91
CA LYS A 189 -17.46 4.01 -5.70
C LYS A 189 -17.64 3.32 -7.06
N GLU A 190 -16.55 2.92 -7.71
CA GLU A 190 -16.53 2.22 -8.99
C GLU A 190 -16.34 0.69 -8.85
N ASP A 191 -16.20 0.17 -7.63
CA ASP A 191 -16.13 -1.27 -7.29
C ASP A 191 -15.03 -2.05 -8.05
N THR A 192 -13.88 -1.41 -8.17
CA THR A 192 -12.87 -1.62 -9.23
C THR A 192 -12.10 -2.96 -9.17
N PHE A 193 -12.24 -3.67 -8.06
CA PHE A 193 -11.74 -5.02 -7.76
C PHE A 193 -12.71 -5.71 -6.76
N GLY A 194 -13.99 -5.34 -6.80
CA GLY A 194 -15.04 -5.92 -5.95
C GLY A 194 -15.08 -5.44 -4.50
N LEU A 195 -14.44 -4.32 -4.14
CA LEU A 195 -14.39 -3.81 -2.77
C LEU A 195 -15.78 -3.50 -2.18
N ARG A 196 -16.63 -2.80 -2.93
CA ARG A 196 -18.01 -2.50 -2.50
C ARG A 196 -18.84 -3.77 -2.50
N THR A 197 -18.70 -4.61 -3.53
CA THR A 197 -19.34 -5.94 -3.57
C THR A 197 -18.96 -6.81 -2.37
N LEU A 198 -17.74 -6.67 -1.83
CA LEU A 198 -17.28 -7.40 -0.65
C LEU A 198 -17.83 -6.81 0.66
N ASP A 199 -17.93 -5.48 0.74
CA ASP A 199 -18.49 -4.76 1.90
C ASP A 199 -20.00 -4.99 2.06
N GLU A 200 -20.77 -4.75 0.99
CA GLU A 200 -22.23 -4.90 0.97
C GLU A 200 -22.72 -6.33 1.29
N ARG A 201 -21.86 -7.34 1.17
CA ARG A 201 -22.16 -8.76 1.43
C ARG A 201 -21.97 -9.19 2.90
N THR A 202 -21.87 -8.23 3.83
CA THR A 202 -21.71 -8.48 5.28
C THR A 202 -20.46 -9.29 5.62
N CYS A 203 -19.31 -8.91 5.04
CA CYS A 203 -18.05 -9.22 5.71
C CYS A 203 -18.04 -8.48 7.06
N GLU A 204 -17.78 -9.16 8.18
CA GLU A 204 -17.65 -8.48 9.46
C GLU A 204 -16.37 -7.64 9.49
N PHE A 205 -16.49 -6.34 9.19
CA PHE A 205 -15.46 -5.33 9.47
C PHE A 205 -15.36 -5.08 10.99
N ASN A 206 -14.96 -6.11 11.73
CA ASN A 206 -14.78 -6.06 13.18
C ASN A 206 -13.47 -5.34 13.51
N LEU A 207 -13.58 -4.01 13.64
CA LEU A 207 -12.51 -3.07 13.95
C LEU A 207 -11.95 -3.29 15.37
N VAL A 208 -11.02 -4.24 15.49
CA VAL A 208 -10.25 -4.51 16.71
C VAL A 208 -8.77 -4.53 16.36
N TYR A 209 -8.07 -3.41 16.63
CA TYR A 209 -6.63 -3.22 16.41
C TYR A 209 -6.11 -3.52 14.98
N ASN A 210 -6.56 -2.75 13.97
CA ASN A 210 -6.05 -2.82 12.58
C ASN A 210 -6.06 -4.24 11.95
N THR A 211 -7.00 -5.08 12.38
CA THR A 211 -7.20 -6.44 11.88
C THR A 211 -8.41 -6.46 10.95
N TYR A 212 -8.25 -6.99 9.74
CA TYR A 212 -9.33 -7.15 8.76
C TYR A 212 -9.46 -8.61 8.37
N VAL A 213 -10.70 -9.11 8.29
CA VAL A 213 -11.02 -10.49 7.96
C VAL A 213 -11.93 -10.49 6.74
N TYR A 214 -11.37 -10.87 5.60
CA TYR A 214 -12.09 -10.96 4.33
C TYR A 214 -12.41 -12.42 4.04
N LYS A 215 -13.67 -12.73 3.70
CA LYS A 215 -14.01 -14.02 3.11
C LYS A 215 -13.65 -13.99 1.63
N VAL A 216 -12.74 -14.88 1.23
CA VAL A 216 -12.35 -15.02 -0.18
C VAL A 216 -13.40 -15.88 -0.88
N ILE A 217 -13.78 -15.50 -2.10
CA ILE A 217 -14.78 -16.19 -2.91
C ILE A 217 -14.08 -16.63 -4.20
N SER A 218 -13.88 -17.95 -4.33
CA SER A 218 -13.40 -18.63 -5.54
C SER A 218 -14.55 -19.10 -6.42
#